data_AF-A0AAN4HGF9-F1
#
_entry.id   AF-A0AAN4HGF9-F1
#
_cell.length_a   1.000
_cell.length_b   1.000
_cell.length_c   1.000
_cell.angle_alpha   90.00
_cell.angle_beta   90.00
_cell.angle_gamma   90.00
#
_symmetry.space_group_name_H-M   'P 1'
#
loop_
_entity.id
_entity.type
_entity.pdbx_description
1 polymer ?
#
loop_
_entity_poly.entity_id
_entity_poly.type
_entity_poly.pdbx_seq_one_letter_code
_entity_poly.pdbx_strand_id
1 'polypeptide(L)'
;MKKEKRQRLIKQFVKEYEIDKQERLVELLAKKDVLVTQATVSRDIRELNLTKVPSQEGLMIYKVFSEEHLQTDIKLKKKLREVVVKIDCVDQLMVIKTLPGNAHVIGVLFDELDWKEKIGCICGNDTCLIISQSKSDREIIEERLNLII
;
A
#
# COMPACT_ATOMS: atom_id res chain seq x y z
N MET A 1 -2.47 -4.24 30.18
CA MET A 1 -2.44 -3.11 29.23
C MET A 1 -3.46 -3.34 28.11
N LYS A 2 -4.23 -2.32 27.68
CA LYS A 2 -5.18 -2.45 26.56
C LYS A 2 -4.44 -2.79 25.27
N LYS A 3 -4.90 -3.82 24.56
CA LYS A 3 -4.36 -4.35 23.28
C LYS A 3 -3.94 -3.25 22.30
N GLU A 4 -4.76 -2.22 22.14
CA GLU A 4 -4.49 -1.07 21.27
C GLU A 4 -3.17 -0.34 21.59
N LYS A 5 -2.87 -0.11 22.88
CA LYS A 5 -1.62 0.57 23.27
C LYS A 5 -0.40 -0.27 22.89
N ARG A 6 -0.51 -1.60 22.98
CA ARG A 6 0.55 -2.54 22.58
C ARG A 6 0.78 -2.48 21.09
N GLN A 7 -0.30 -2.56 20.31
CA GLN A 7 -0.24 -2.55 18.87
C GLN A 7 0.30 -1.22 18.30
N ARG A 8 -0.02 -0.09 18.96
CA ARG A 8 0.62 1.22 18.64
C ARG A 8 2.13 1.20 18.87
N LEU A 9 2.59 0.65 19.99
CA LEU A 9 4.02 0.51 20.27
C LEU A 9 4.72 -0.41 19.26
N ILE A 10 4.10 -1.54 18.89
CA ILE A 10 4.65 -2.44 17.85
C ILE A 10 4.82 -1.70 16.53
N LYS A 11 3.78 -0.96 16.08
CA LYS A 11 3.84 -0.14 14.86
C LYS A 11 4.94 0.93 14.93
N GLN A 12 5.12 1.55 16.09
CA GLN A 12 6.19 2.53 16.30
C GLN A 12 7.58 1.88 16.19
N PHE A 13 7.79 0.73 16.84
CA PHE A 13 9.08 0.06 16.84
C PHE A 13 9.52 -0.42 15.47
N VAL A 14 8.62 -0.98 14.65
CA VAL A 14 8.96 -1.40 13.28
C VAL A 14 9.18 -0.21 12.32
N LYS A 15 8.84 1.02 12.73
CA LYS A 15 9.20 2.25 11.99
C LYS A 15 10.56 2.79 12.42
N GLU A 16 10.89 2.69 13.70
CA GLU A 16 12.13 3.24 14.29
C GLU A 16 13.33 2.29 14.20
N TYR A 17 13.10 0.98 14.17
CA TYR A 17 14.14 -0.04 14.23
C TYR A 17 14.02 -1.07 13.11
N GLU A 18 15.16 -1.60 12.68
CA GLU A 18 15.22 -2.79 11.84
C GLU A 18 14.96 -4.04 12.68
N ILE A 19 13.77 -4.61 12.54
CA ILE A 19 13.31 -5.75 13.36
C ILE A 19 13.13 -6.98 12.46
N ASP A 20 14.03 -7.93 12.58
CA ASP A 20 14.02 -9.20 11.83
C ASP A 20 13.27 -10.32 12.56
N LYS A 21 13.20 -10.26 13.89
CA LYS A 21 12.71 -11.33 14.78
C LYS A 21 11.61 -10.85 15.72
N GLN A 22 10.66 -11.74 16.04
CA GLN A 22 9.54 -11.40 16.93
C GLN A 22 10.00 -11.22 18.37
N GLU A 23 11.03 -11.96 18.77
CA GLU A 23 11.68 -11.87 20.08
C GLU A 23 12.17 -10.44 20.34
N ARG A 24 12.64 -9.74 19.30
CA ARG A 24 13.07 -8.35 19.42
C ARG A 24 11.93 -7.41 19.78
N LEU A 25 10.72 -7.65 19.25
CA LEU A 25 9.53 -6.89 19.65
C LEU A 25 9.13 -7.18 21.09
N VAL A 26 9.27 -8.43 21.56
CA VAL A 26 9.03 -8.79 22.96
C VAL A 26 9.99 -8.02 23.88
N GLU A 27 11.28 -7.98 23.55
CA GLU A 27 12.29 -7.23 24.31
C GLU A 27 11.98 -5.72 24.36
N LEU A 28 11.65 -5.12 23.22
CA LEU A 28 11.35 -3.69 23.13
C LEU A 28 10.07 -3.32 23.91
N LEU A 29 9.07 -4.21 23.89
CA LEU A 29 7.85 -4.05 24.68
C LEU A 29 8.15 -4.18 26.19
N ALA A 30 8.97 -5.14 26.59
CA ALA A 30 9.38 -5.30 27.99
C ALA A 30 10.09 -4.05 28.53
N LYS A 31 10.93 -3.38 27.71
CA LYS A 31 11.57 -2.10 28.06
C LYS A 31 10.59 -0.92 28.24
N LYS A 32 9.32 -1.08 27.84
CA LYS A 32 8.22 -0.12 28.06
C LYS A 32 7.22 -0.64 29.10
N ASP A 33 7.65 -1.56 29.96
CA ASP A 33 6.82 -2.21 30.99
C ASP A 33 5.63 -2.99 30.41
N VAL A 34 5.77 -3.50 29.18
CA VAL A 34 4.77 -4.32 28.48
C VAL A 34 5.27 -5.76 28.38
N LEU A 35 4.90 -6.57 29.36
CA LEU A 35 5.20 -8.00 29.36
C LEU A 35 4.23 -8.75 28.45
N VAL A 36 4.75 -9.39 27.40
CA VAL A 36 4.01 -10.24 26.48
C VAL A 36 4.83 -11.45 26.06
N THR A 37 4.14 -12.48 25.59
CA THR A 37 4.78 -13.67 25.00
C THR A 37 5.01 -13.49 23.51
N GLN A 38 5.94 -14.26 22.96
CA GLN A 38 6.15 -14.36 21.51
C GLN A 38 4.84 -14.73 20.79
N ALA A 39 4.04 -15.64 21.34
CA ALA A 39 2.74 -16.01 20.75
C ALA A 39 1.75 -14.84 20.67
N THR A 40 1.79 -13.92 21.64
CA THR A 40 0.94 -12.71 21.62
C THR A 40 1.42 -11.74 20.55
N VAL A 41 2.73 -11.52 20.47
CA VAL A 41 3.34 -10.69 19.41
C VAL A 41 3.07 -11.29 18.03
N SER A 42 3.16 -12.60 17.87
CA SER A 42 2.84 -13.31 16.61
C SER A 42 1.41 -13.05 16.15
N ARG A 43 0.43 -13.06 17.08
CA ARG A 43 -0.96 -12.69 16.77
C ARG A 43 -1.09 -11.23 16.41
N ASP A 44 -0.47 -10.32 17.16
CA ASP A 44 -0.51 -8.89 16.85
C ASP A 44 0.13 -8.58 15.49
N ILE A 45 1.25 -9.22 15.13
CA ILE A 45 1.89 -9.09 13.81
C ILE A 45 0.90 -9.42 12.69
N ARG A 46 0.15 -10.52 12.84
CA ARG A 46 -0.88 -10.93 11.87
C ARG A 46 -2.04 -9.93 11.82
N GLU A 47 -2.56 -9.52 12.97
CA GLU A 47 -3.66 -8.56 13.04
C GLU A 47 -3.27 -7.16 12.52
N LEU A 48 -2.01 -6.77 12.68
CA LEU A 48 -1.46 -5.52 12.18
C LEU A 48 -0.98 -5.60 10.73
N ASN A 49 -1.14 -6.76 10.07
CA ASN A 49 -0.69 -7.02 8.71
C ASN A 49 0.78 -6.62 8.48
N LEU A 50 1.66 -6.88 9.44
CA LEU A 50 3.10 -6.63 9.24
C LEU A 50 3.67 -7.70 8.31
N THR A 51 4.44 -7.26 7.33
CA THR A 51 5.13 -8.15 6.39
C THR A 51 6.63 -7.97 6.48
N LYS A 52 7.39 -9.00 6.08
CA LYS A 52 8.84 -8.92 5.97
C LYS A 52 9.21 -8.35 4.61
N VAL A 53 10.02 -7.30 4.61
CA VAL A 53 10.58 -6.66 3.41
C VAL A 53 12.10 -6.59 3.54
N PRO A 54 12.86 -6.65 2.43
CA PRO A 54 14.30 -6.44 2.48
C PRO A 54 14.61 -4.99 2.91
N SER A 55 15.51 -4.82 3.87
CA SER A 55 16.09 -3.54 4.23
C SER A 55 17.12 -3.07 3.18
N GLN A 56 17.66 -1.86 3.34
CA GLN A 56 18.71 -1.34 2.45
C GLN A 56 19.98 -2.21 2.49
N GLU A 57 20.21 -2.92 3.59
CA GLU A 57 21.33 -3.85 3.78
C GLU A 57 20.95 -5.31 3.39
N GLY A 58 19.75 -5.53 2.85
CA GLY A 58 19.28 -6.84 2.38
C GLY A 58 18.69 -7.75 3.47
N LEU A 59 18.60 -7.28 4.72
CA LEU A 59 18.00 -8.04 5.82
C LEU A 59 16.47 -8.01 5.76
N MET A 60 15.80 -9.15 5.92
CA MET A 60 14.33 -9.22 5.91
C MET A 60 13.74 -8.75 7.24
N ILE A 61 13.20 -7.52 7.26
CA ILE A 61 12.68 -6.85 8.46
C ILE A 61 11.15 -6.66 8.39
N TYR A 62 10.50 -6.67 9.55
CA TYR A 62 9.09 -6.33 9.67
C TYR A 62 8.87 -4.86 9.34
N LYS A 63 7.92 -4.58 8.43
CA LYS A 63 7.34 -3.26 8.24
C LYS A 63 5.82 -3.31 8.32
N VAL A 64 5.25 -2.18 8.74
CA VAL A 64 3.82 -1.95 8.59
C VAL A 64 3.54 -1.84 7.10
N PHE A 65 2.74 -2.75 6.57
CA PHE A 65 2.04 -2.49 5.32
C PHE A 65 1.05 -1.37 5.65
N SER A 66 1.35 -0.12 5.24
CA SER A 66 0.72 1.04 5.86
C SER A 66 -0.81 0.98 5.75
N GLU A 67 -1.52 1.34 6.84
CA GLU A 67 -2.98 1.47 6.81
C GLU A 67 -3.44 2.53 5.79
N GLU A 68 -2.58 3.49 5.47
CA GLU A 68 -2.80 4.48 4.40
C GLU A 68 -2.83 3.81 3.03
N HIS A 69 -1.85 2.97 2.68
CA HIS A 69 -1.84 2.26 1.40
C HIS A 69 -2.99 1.25 1.31
N LEU A 70 -3.32 0.53 2.39
CA LEU A 70 -4.47 -0.37 2.41
C LEU A 70 -5.80 0.39 2.23
N GLN A 71 -5.96 1.56 2.87
CA GLN A 71 -7.15 2.39 2.68
C GLN A 71 -7.20 3.03 1.29
N THR A 72 -6.07 3.50 0.76
CA THR A 72 -5.99 4.06 -0.59
C THR A 72 -6.31 3.01 -1.64
N ASP A 73 -5.77 1.79 -1.53
CA ASP A 73 -6.12 0.67 -2.40
C ASP A 73 -7.63 0.37 -2.36
N ILE A 74 -8.23 0.27 -1.16
CA ILE A 74 -9.67 0.01 -1.02
C ILE A 74 -10.50 1.17 -1.60
N LYS A 75 -10.11 2.43 -1.34
CA LYS A 75 -10.77 3.64 -1.88
C LYS A 75 -10.68 3.69 -3.40
N LEU A 76 -9.49 3.42 -3.96
CA LEU A 76 -9.27 3.37 -5.39
C LEU A 76 -10.12 2.27 -6.02
N LYS A 77 -10.11 1.05 -5.48
CA LYS A 77 -10.94 -0.06 -6.00
C LYS A 77 -12.42 0.29 -6.03
N LYS A 78 -12.92 0.89 -4.97
CA LYS A 78 -14.31 1.35 -4.90
C LYS A 78 -14.58 2.44 -5.94
N LYS A 79 -13.73 3.47 -5.98
CA LYS A 79 -13.95 4.62 -6.85
C LYS A 79 -13.82 4.25 -8.33
N LEU A 80 -12.85 3.42 -8.70
CA LEU A 80 -12.67 2.92 -10.06
C LEU A 80 -13.96 2.23 -10.56
N ARG A 81 -14.54 1.32 -9.77
CA ARG A 81 -15.80 0.65 -10.11
C ARG A 81 -17.00 1.59 -10.23
N GLU A 82 -17.01 2.69 -9.47
CA GLU A 82 -18.11 3.65 -9.50
C GLU A 82 -18.06 4.59 -10.72
N VAL A 83 -16.85 4.96 -11.16
CA VAL A 83 -16.70 6.11 -12.08
C VAL A 83 -15.98 5.80 -13.38
N VAL A 84 -15.27 4.67 -13.51
CA VAL A 84 -14.58 4.34 -14.75
C VAL A 84 -15.60 3.86 -15.79
N VAL A 85 -15.52 4.45 -16.97
CA VAL A 85 -16.36 4.12 -18.13
C VAL A 85 -15.61 3.22 -19.09
N LYS A 86 -14.32 3.50 -19.32
CA LYS A 86 -13.49 2.78 -20.29
C LYS A 86 -12.02 2.93 -19.96
N ILE A 87 -11.23 1.91 -20.30
CA ILE A 87 -9.77 1.97 -20.32
C ILE A 87 -9.31 1.61 -21.73
N ASP A 88 -8.43 2.44 -22.31
CA ASP A 88 -7.75 2.20 -23.58
C ASP A 88 -6.24 2.28 -23.37
N CYS A 89 -5.48 1.58 -24.21
CA CYS A 89 -4.04 1.46 -24.06
C CYS A 89 -3.31 1.64 -25.39
N VAL A 90 -2.17 2.34 -25.37
CA VAL A 90 -1.25 2.46 -26.51
C VAL A 90 0.19 2.53 -25.98
N ASP A 91 1.02 1.57 -26.38
CA ASP A 91 2.41 1.43 -25.92
C ASP A 91 2.59 1.57 -24.40
N GLN A 92 3.27 2.61 -23.90
CA GLN A 92 3.46 2.88 -22.46
C GLN A 92 2.32 3.67 -21.82
N LEU A 93 1.35 4.11 -22.62
CA LEU A 93 0.28 5.02 -22.23
C LEU A 93 -1.02 4.25 -21.99
N MET A 94 -1.72 4.63 -20.93
CA MET A 94 -3.07 4.16 -20.64
C MET A 94 -3.98 5.36 -20.45
N VAL A 95 -5.14 5.33 -21.11
CA VAL A 95 -6.17 6.35 -21.03
C VAL A 95 -7.36 5.78 -20.28
N ILE A 96 -7.67 6.38 -19.13
CA ILE A 96 -8.82 6.02 -18.31
C ILE A 96 -9.90 7.09 -18.50
N LYS A 97 -11.04 6.69 -19.04
CA LYS A 97 -12.24 7.52 -19.13
C LYS A 97 -13.10 7.34 -17.89
N THR A 98 -13.54 8.44 -17.31
CA THR A 98 -14.40 8.46 -16.12
C THR A 98 -15.71 9.18 -16.38
N LEU A 99 -16.66 9.08 -15.46
CA LEU A 99 -17.77 10.02 -15.37
C LEU A 99 -17.23 11.47 -15.21
N PRO A 100 -17.93 12.48 -15.74
CA PRO A 100 -17.50 13.88 -15.65
C PRO A 100 -17.16 14.30 -14.21
N GLY A 101 -16.08 15.07 -14.04
CA GLY A 101 -15.64 15.60 -12.75
C GLY A 101 -14.85 14.62 -11.87
N ASN A 102 -14.61 13.38 -12.31
CA ASN A 102 -13.98 12.36 -11.46
C ASN A 102 -12.52 12.05 -11.82
N ALA A 103 -12.00 12.51 -12.96
CA ALA A 103 -10.66 12.13 -13.39
C ALA A 103 -9.59 12.59 -12.38
N HIS A 104 -9.63 13.83 -11.89
CA HIS A 104 -8.68 14.29 -10.87
C HIS A 104 -8.68 13.45 -9.60
N VAL A 105 -9.85 12.94 -9.17
CA VAL A 105 -9.94 12.05 -7.99
C VAL A 105 -9.22 10.73 -8.25
N ILE A 106 -9.38 10.16 -9.45
CA ILE A 106 -8.65 8.96 -9.85
C ILE A 106 -7.14 9.24 -9.90
N GLY A 107 -6.74 10.39 -10.46
CA GLY A 107 -5.33 10.80 -10.53
C GLY A 107 -4.67 10.86 -9.15
N VAL A 108 -5.29 11.53 -8.18
CA VAL A 108 -4.77 11.61 -6.80
C VAL A 108 -4.62 10.22 -6.18
N LEU A 109 -5.64 9.36 -6.33
CA LEU A 109 -5.57 8.00 -5.81
C LEU A 109 -4.48 7.17 -6.51
N PHE A 110 -4.28 7.37 -7.82
CA PHE A 110 -3.18 6.75 -8.56
C PHE A 110 -1.81 7.26 -8.11
N ASP A 111 -1.68 8.55 -7.80
CA ASP A 111 -0.43 9.15 -7.34
C ASP A 111 -0.04 8.64 -5.94
N GLU A 112 -1.01 8.42 -5.05
CA GLU A 112 -0.80 7.79 -3.74
C GLU A 112 -0.39 6.31 -3.84
N LEU A 113 -0.63 5.64 -4.97
CA LEU A 113 -0.11 4.30 -5.22
C LEU A 113 1.36 4.38 -5.63
N ASP A 114 2.21 3.76 -4.81
CA ASP A 114 3.65 3.60 -5.09
C ASP A 114 3.90 2.38 -6.00
N TRP A 115 3.23 2.35 -7.16
CA TRP A 115 3.43 1.32 -8.18
C TRP A 115 4.69 1.64 -8.99
N LYS A 116 5.68 0.75 -8.91
CA LYS A 116 6.98 0.89 -9.59
C LYS A 116 6.85 1.00 -11.11
N GLU A 117 5.77 0.46 -11.67
CA GLU A 117 5.46 0.43 -13.10
C GLU A 117 5.04 1.80 -13.65
N LYS A 118 4.57 2.70 -12.78
CA LYS A 118 4.00 4.01 -13.11
C LYS A 118 5.08 5.10 -12.98
N ILE A 119 5.22 5.93 -14.00
CA ILE A 119 5.99 7.19 -13.93
C ILE A 119 5.13 8.30 -13.30
N GLY A 120 3.88 8.43 -13.73
CA GLY A 120 2.94 9.42 -13.20
C GLY A 120 1.62 9.46 -13.98
N CYS A 121 0.78 10.45 -13.66
CA CYS A 121 -0.47 10.68 -14.36
C CYS A 121 -0.76 12.16 -14.67
N ILE A 122 -1.60 12.41 -15.68
CA ILE A 122 -2.16 13.71 -16.01
C ILE A 122 -3.66 13.55 -16.18
N CYS A 123 -4.46 14.28 -15.40
CA CYS A 123 -5.91 14.16 -15.42
C CYS A 123 -6.59 15.48 -15.82
N GLY A 124 -7.59 15.37 -16.70
CA GLY A 124 -8.51 16.43 -17.06
C GLY A 124 -9.82 16.33 -16.29
N ASN A 125 -10.95 16.62 -16.94
CA ASN A 125 -12.26 16.53 -16.31
C ASN A 125 -12.78 15.09 -16.18
N ASP A 126 -12.72 14.33 -17.29
CA ASP A 126 -13.30 13.00 -17.46
C ASP A 126 -12.29 11.97 -18.01
N THR A 127 -11.02 12.36 -18.09
CA THR A 127 -9.96 11.57 -18.72
C THR A 127 -8.68 11.68 -17.90
N CYS A 128 -8.06 10.54 -17.60
CA CYS A 128 -6.71 10.45 -17.05
C CYS A 128 -5.79 9.74 -18.02
N LEU A 129 -4.60 10.29 -18.23
CA LEU A 129 -3.47 9.66 -18.90
C LEU A 129 -2.52 9.13 -17.83
N ILE A 130 -2.31 7.82 -17.82
CA ILE A 130 -1.31 7.14 -16.98
C ILE A 130 -0.10 6.81 -17.85
N ILE A 131 1.08 7.17 -17.36
CA ILE A 131 2.35 6.98 -18.08
C ILE A 131 3.16 5.92 -17.34
N SER A 132 3.53 4.86 -18.06
CA SER A 132 4.32 3.75 -17.53
C SER A 132 5.77 3.82 -18.03
N GLN A 133 6.69 3.14 -17.34
CA GLN A 133 8.11 3.12 -17.73
C GLN A 133 8.36 2.35 -19.05
N SER A 134 7.55 1.34 -19.32
CA SER A 134 7.60 0.53 -20.53
C SER A 134 6.21 -0.01 -20.91
N LYS A 135 6.09 -0.62 -22.10
CA LYS A 135 4.84 -1.26 -22.52
C LYS A 135 4.49 -2.44 -21.62
N SER A 136 5.48 -3.23 -21.20
CA SER A 136 5.30 -4.33 -20.24
C SER A 136 4.83 -3.83 -18.87
N ASP A 137 5.34 -2.69 -18.40
CA ASP A 137 4.91 -2.10 -17.13
C ASP A 137 3.43 -1.64 -17.20
N ARG A 138 3.01 -1.07 -18.33
CA ARG A 138 1.61 -0.74 -18.59
C ARG A 138 0.73 -1.99 -18.56
N GLU A 139 1.17 -3.10 -19.15
CA GLU A 139 0.42 -4.38 -19.16
C GLU A 139 0.20 -4.92 -17.74
N ILE A 140 1.20 -4.78 -16.86
CA ILE A 140 1.07 -5.14 -15.43
C ILE A 140 0.02 -4.25 -14.73
N ILE A 141 0.04 -2.93 -15.01
CA ILE A 141 -0.96 -2.00 -14.47
C ILE A 141 -2.36 -2.35 -14.97
N GLU A 142 -2.50 -2.67 -16.27
CA GLU A 142 -3.75 -3.07 -16.89
C GLU A 142 -4.33 -4.33 -16.26
N GLU A 143 -3.50 -5.35 -16.04
CA GLU A 143 -3.92 -6.59 -15.36
C GLU A 143 -4.40 -6.32 -13.93
N ARG A 144 -3.70 -5.45 -13.18
CA ARG A 144 -4.13 -5.04 -11.83
C ARG A 144 -5.51 -4.37 -11.85
N LEU A 145 -5.75 -3.48 -12.80
CA LEU A 145 -7.03 -2.77 -12.92
C LEU A 145 -8.17 -3.71 -13.34
N ASN A 146 -7.91 -4.66 -14.23
CA ASN A 146 -8.90 -5.67 -14.63
C ASN A 146 -9.32 -6.61 -13.48
N LEU A 147 -8.48 -6.80 -12.47
CA LEU A 147 -8.84 -7.54 -11.26
C LEU A 147 -9.70 -6.71 -10.28
N ILE A 148 -9.80 -5.41 -10.50
CA ILE A 148 -10.44 -4.45 -9.60
C ILE A 148 -11.82 -4.05 -10.11
N ILE A 149 -11.92 -3.76 -11.40
CA ILE A 149 -13.11 -3.25 -12.09
C ILE A 149 -14.03 -4.41 -12.41
#